data_AF-A0A2H4ZZW1-F1
#
_entry.id   AF-A0A2H4ZZW1-F1
#
_cell.length_a   1.000
_cell.length_b   1.000
_cell.length_c   1.000
_cell.angle_alpha   90.00
_cell.angle_beta   90.00
_cell.angle_gamma   90.00
#
_symmetry.space_group_name_H-M   'P 1'
#
loop_
_entity.id
_entity.type
_entity.pdbx_description
1 polymer ?
#
loop_
_entity_poly.entity_id
_entity_poly.type
_entity_poly.pdbx_seq_one_letter_code
_entity_poly.pdbx_strand_id
1 'polypeptide(L)'
;MAQRQPVPTYDGPLEPAAVAVLAKRVGLALVAVALPVAVGAFAGMALTAGSLSAATDATAGAMSGPLTAAQGLSRLFYVSALGTALGCWALGLGLLLDGLDL
;
A
#
# COMPACT_ATOMS: atom_id res chain seq x y z
N MET A 1 -1.29 -30.44 -33.09
CA MET A 1 -1.35 -29.04 -33.55
C MET A 1 -1.57 -28.16 -32.32
N ALA A 2 -0.55 -27.43 -31.88
CA ALA A 2 -0.65 -26.56 -30.71
C ALA A 2 -1.22 -25.21 -31.16
N GLN A 3 -2.44 -24.88 -30.73
CA GLN A 3 -2.97 -23.52 -30.90
C GLN A 3 -2.14 -22.56 -30.06
N ARG A 4 -1.38 -21.69 -30.73
CA ARG A 4 -0.78 -20.52 -30.08
C ARG A 4 -1.93 -19.62 -29.63
N GLN A 5 -2.15 -19.51 -28.32
CA GLN A 5 -3.05 -18.50 -27.78
C GLN A 5 -2.52 -17.11 -28.19
N PRO A 6 -3.36 -16.25 -28.78
CA PRO A 6 -2.95 -14.88 -29.07
C PRO A 6 -2.65 -14.19 -27.74
N VAL A 7 -1.42 -13.70 -27.60
CA VAL A 7 -1.04 -12.80 -26.52
C VAL A 7 -1.88 -11.54 -26.72
N PRO A 8 -2.66 -11.10 -25.72
CA PRO A 8 -3.42 -9.86 -25.83
C PRO A 8 -2.43 -8.70 -25.95
N THR A 9 -2.23 -8.22 -27.18
CA THR A 9 -1.55 -6.97 -27.48
C THR A 9 -2.47 -5.83 -27.05
N TYR A 10 -2.13 -5.21 -25.92
CA TYR A 10 -2.80 -4.02 -25.38
C TYR A 10 -2.40 -2.80 -26.22
N ASP A 11 -2.83 -2.74 -27.49
CA ASP A 11 -2.51 -1.67 -28.46
C ASP A 11 -3.72 -0.74 -28.74
N GLY A 12 -4.67 -0.65 -27.79
CA GLY A 12 -5.78 0.29 -27.84
C GLY A 12 -5.57 1.46 -26.86
N PRO A 13 -6.15 2.66 -27.13
CA PRO A 13 -6.11 3.76 -26.17
C PRO A 13 -6.71 3.29 -24.83
N LEU A 14 -6.00 3.51 -23.72
CA LEU A 14 -6.46 3.11 -22.39
C LEU A 14 -7.77 3.82 -22.08
N GLU A 15 -8.84 3.04 -21.93
CA GLU A 15 -10.16 3.55 -21.54
C GLU A 15 -10.09 4.08 -20.10
N PRO A 16 -10.42 5.37 -19.85
CA PRO A 16 -10.29 5.98 -18.52
C PRO A 16 -11.06 5.23 -17.43
N ALA A 17 -12.25 4.72 -17.76
CA ALA A 17 -13.07 3.89 -16.87
C ALA A 17 -12.35 2.58 -16.47
N ALA A 18 -11.67 1.92 -17.41
CA ALA A 18 -10.89 0.72 -17.11
C ALA A 18 -9.71 1.02 -16.18
N VAL A 19 -9.04 2.16 -16.37
CA VAL A 19 -7.95 2.63 -15.50
C VAL A 19 -8.48 2.95 -14.10
N ALA A 20 -9.63 3.63 -13.99
CA ALA A 20 -10.26 3.95 -12.71
C ALA A 20 -10.62 2.69 -11.92
N VAL A 21 -11.23 1.69 -12.57
CA VAL A 21 -11.57 0.40 -11.95
C VAL A 21 -10.31 -0.34 -11.50
N LEU A 22 -9.26 -0.37 -12.32
CA LEU A 22 -8.00 -1.01 -11.97
C LEU A 22 -7.33 -0.31 -10.78
N ALA A 23 -7.25 1.02 -10.79
CA ALA A 23 -6.66 1.82 -9.73
C ALA A 23 -7.38 1.61 -8.38
N LYS A 24 -8.72 1.58 -8.39
CA LYS A 24 -9.53 1.25 -7.20
C LYS A 24 -9.25 -0.15 -6.68
N ARG A 25 -9.23 -1.17 -7.55
CA ARG A 25 -8.99 -2.56 -7.15
C ARG A 25 -7.59 -2.76 -6.57
N VAL A 26 -6.57 -2.23 -7.23
CA VAL A 26 -5.18 -2.32 -6.78
C VAL A 26 -4.98 -1.56 -5.48
N GLY A 27 -5.51 -0.33 -5.39
CA GLY A 27 -5.43 0.46 -4.16
C GLY A 27 -6.12 -0.22 -2.98
N LEU A 28 -7.31 -0.80 -3.20
CA LEU A 28 -8.06 -1.53 -2.17
C LEU A 28 -7.33 -2.79 -1.73
N ALA A 29 -6.79 -3.56 -2.67
CA ALA A 29 -6.00 -4.74 -2.36
C ALA A 29 -4.74 -4.39 -1.54
N LEU A 30 -4.03 -3.31 -1.93
CA LEU A 30 -2.87 -2.83 -1.19
C LEU A 30 -3.23 -2.41 0.24
N VAL A 31 -4.30 -1.64 0.43
CA VAL A 31 -4.76 -1.23 1.77
C VAL A 31 -5.18 -2.45 2.59
N ALA A 32 -5.97 -3.34 2.03
CA ALA A 32 -6.49 -4.52 2.73
C ALA A 32 -5.38 -5.46 3.21
N VAL A 33 -4.27 -5.56 2.47
CA VAL A 33 -3.12 -6.40 2.83
C VAL A 33 -2.14 -5.66 3.74
N ALA A 34 -1.85 -4.39 3.47
CA ALA A 34 -0.81 -3.65 4.18
C ALA A 34 -1.30 -3.13 5.55
N LEU A 35 -2.56 -2.72 5.66
CA LEU A 35 -3.09 -2.12 6.90
C LEU A 35 -3.05 -3.09 8.10
N PRO A 36 -3.48 -4.36 7.98
CA PRO A 36 -3.37 -5.31 9.10
C PRO A 36 -1.93 -5.56 9.53
N VAL A 37 -1.00 -5.58 8.58
CA VAL A 37 0.44 -5.76 8.86
C VAL A 37 1.00 -4.55 9.61
N ALA A 38 0.60 -3.33 9.22
CA ALA A 38 1.00 -2.11 9.93
C ALA A 38 0.49 -2.10 11.38
N VAL A 39 -0.79 -2.45 11.58
CA VAL A 39 -1.40 -2.54 12.91
C VAL A 39 -0.72 -3.60 13.76
N GLY A 40 -0.46 -4.78 13.20
CA GLY A 40 0.23 -5.87 13.90
C GLY A 40 1.67 -5.52 14.29
N ALA A 41 2.42 -4.88 13.38
CA ALA A 41 3.79 -4.44 13.66
C ALA A 41 3.81 -3.36 14.76
N PHE A 42 2.88 -2.40 14.73
CA PHE A 42 2.75 -1.38 15.77
C PHE A 42 2.38 -1.98 17.13
N ALA A 43 1.40 -2.90 17.16
CA ALA A 43 1.02 -3.61 18.38
C ALA A 43 2.20 -4.41 18.95
N GLY A 44 2.97 -5.09 18.09
CA GLY A 44 4.20 -5.78 18.48
C GLY A 44 5.23 -4.83 19.09
N MET A 45 5.49 -3.69 18.45
CA MET A 45 6.37 -2.65 18.99
C MET A 45 5.89 -2.13 20.35
N ALA A 46 4.59 -1.90 20.51
CA ALA A 46 4.00 -1.46 21.77
C ALA A 46 4.14 -2.48 22.90
N LEU A 47 3.96 -3.76 22.60
CA LEU A 47 4.20 -4.85 23.57
C LEU A 47 5.68 -4.92 23.98
N THR A 48 6.61 -4.73 23.04
CA THR A 48 8.05 -4.74 23.35
C THR A 48 8.54 -3.51 24.09
N ALA A 49 7.93 -2.34 23.85
CA ALA A 49 8.34 -1.07 24.44
C ALA A 49 7.77 -0.85 25.85
N GLY A 50 6.83 -1.70 26.31
CA GLY A 50 6.22 -1.62 27.64
C GLY A 50 5.28 -0.42 27.86
N SER A 51 5.15 0.48 26.88
CA SER A 51 4.18 1.58 26.90
C SER A 51 3.83 2.06 25.49
N LEU A 52 2.62 2.61 25.34
CA LEU A 52 2.14 3.15 24.07
C LEU A 52 2.94 4.39 23.61
N SER A 53 3.37 5.23 24.56
CA SER A 53 4.19 6.42 24.31
C SER A 53 5.55 6.04 23.73
N ALA A 54 6.24 5.08 24.35
CA ALA A 54 7.53 4.61 23.85
C ALA A 54 7.42 3.96 22.46
N ALA A 55 6.30 3.31 22.17
CA ALA A 55 6.01 2.77 20.84
C ALA A 55 5.81 3.88 19.79
N THR A 56 5.13 4.97 20.17
CA THR A 56 4.92 6.12 19.29
C THR A 56 6.21 6.87 19.03
N ASP A 57 7.04 7.07 20.05
CA ASP A 57 8.37 7.68 19.90
C ASP A 57 9.29 6.83 19.02
N ALA A 58 9.29 5.50 19.23
CA ALA A 58 10.05 4.58 18.39
C ALA A 58 9.55 4.57 16.94
N THR A 59 8.23 4.69 16.74
CA THR A 59 7.61 4.76 15.41
C THR A 59 7.95 6.08 14.72
N ALA A 60 7.88 7.21 15.43
CA ALA A 60 8.27 8.52 14.93
C ALA A 60 9.76 8.56 14.57
N GLY A 61 10.61 7.96 15.41
CA GLY A 61 12.03 7.75 15.14
C GLY A 61 12.28 6.86 13.92
N ALA A 62 11.50 5.79 13.74
CA ALA A 62 11.59 4.92 12.58
C ALA A 62 11.17 5.60 11.27
N MET A 63 10.17 6.49 11.30
CA MET A 63 9.73 7.26 10.14
C MET A 63 10.68 8.42 9.80
N SER A 64 11.39 8.96 10.79
CA SER A 64 12.29 10.11 10.62
C SER A 64 13.76 9.72 10.45
N GLY A 65 14.11 8.46 10.74
CA GLY A 65 15.46 7.92 10.64
C GLY A 65 15.82 7.39 9.24
N PRO A 66 17.10 7.14 8.97
CA PRO A 66 17.54 6.57 7.70
C PRO A 66 16.96 5.16 7.51
N LEU A 67 16.43 4.88 6.30
CA LEU A 67 15.80 3.61 5.89
C LEU A 67 16.63 2.35 6.21
N THR A 68 17.95 2.48 6.24
CA THR A 68 18.90 1.39 6.51
C THR A 68 19.05 1.06 8.00
N ALA A 69 18.59 1.95 8.89
CA ALA A 69 18.66 1.75 10.34
C ALA A 69 17.43 1.03 10.92
N ALA A 70 16.38 0.81 10.12
CA ALA A 70 15.19 0.09 10.55
C ALA A 70 15.41 -1.43 10.48
N GLN A 71 15.43 -2.11 11.64
CA GLN A 71 15.50 -3.56 11.76
C GLN A 71 14.15 -4.16 12.23
N GLY A 72 13.83 -5.38 11.75
CA GLY A 72 12.72 -6.19 12.28
C GLY A 72 11.34 -5.56 12.12
N LEU A 73 10.60 -5.41 13.22
CA LEU A 73 9.23 -4.88 13.26
C LEU A 73 9.13 -3.43 12.79
N SER A 74 10.16 -2.60 13.04
CA SER A 74 10.22 -1.22 12.57
C SER A 74 10.21 -1.13 11.03
N ARG A 75 10.96 -2.02 10.36
CA ARG A 75 10.98 -2.11 8.89
C ARG A 75 9.65 -2.62 8.33
N LEU A 76 9.04 -3.61 8.98
CA LEU A 76 7.72 -4.12 8.60
C LEU A 76 6.65 -3.03 8.72
N PHE A 77 6.66 -2.27 9.82
CA PHE A 77 5.79 -1.13 10.02
C PHE A 77 6.00 -0.08 8.92
N TYR A 78 7.25 0.28 8.60
CA TYR A 78 7.55 1.26 7.57
C TYR A 78 7.02 0.84 6.18
N VAL A 79 7.34 -0.38 5.73
CA VAL A 79 6.93 -0.88 4.41
C VAL A 79 5.41 -1.01 4.32
N SER A 80 4.76 -1.47 5.39
CA SER A 80 3.29 -1.60 5.43
C SER A 80 2.58 -0.24 5.51
N ALA A 81 3.11 0.72 6.26
CA ALA A 81 2.60 2.10 6.27
C ALA A 81 2.74 2.74 4.88
N LEU A 82 3.88 2.56 4.22
CA LEU A 82 4.12 3.07 2.87
C LEU A 82 3.21 2.38 1.84
N GLY A 83 3.02 1.07 1.93
CA GLY A 83 2.08 0.31 1.10
C GLY A 83 0.64 0.75 1.30
N THR A 84 0.24 1.06 2.55
CA THR A 84 -1.10 1.58 2.87
C THR A 84 -1.29 2.99 2.30
N ALA A 85 -0.29 3.86 2.43
CA ALA A 85 -0.33 5.22 1.89
C ALA A 85 -0.42 5.20 0.34
N LEU A 86 0.38 4.36 -0.31
CA LEU A 86 0.31 4.15 -1.77
C LEU A 86 -1.04 3.57 -2.20
N GLY A 87 -1.57 2.60 -1.45
CA GLY A 87 -2.88 2.03 -1.71
C GLY A 87 -4.00 3.07 -1.60
N CYS A 88 -3.93 3.94 -0.59
CA CYS A 88 -4.87 5.04 -0.40
C CYS A 88 -4.79 6.07 -1.54
N TRP A 89 -3.58 6.40 -1.99
CA TRP A 89 -3.36 7.24 -3.18
C TRP A 89 -3.95 6.64 -4.45
N ALA A 90 -3.68 5.36 -4.73
CA ALA A 90 -4.22 4.67 -5.90
C ALA A 90 -5.76 4.57 -5.86
N LEU A 91 -6.32 4.31 -4.68
CA LEU A 91 -7.77 4.34 -4.45
C LEU A 91 -8.36 5.74 -4.71
N GLY A 92 -7.76 6.78 -4.13
CA GLY A 92 -8.20 8.16 -4.30
C GLY A 92 -8.12 8.61 -5.76
N LEU A 93 -7.05 8.23 -6.46
CA LEU A 93 -6.90 8.50 -7.90
C LEU A 93 -7.97 7.76 -8.71
N GLY A 94 -8.23 6.49 -8.39
CA GLY A 94 -9.31 5.73 -9.02
C GLY A 94 -10.70 6.32 -8.77
N LEU A 95 -10.97 6.82 -7.56
CA LEU A 95 -12.22 7.53 -7.23
C LEU A 95 -12.33 8.87 -7.94
N LEU A 96 -11.21 9.61 -8.06
CA LEU A 96 -11.17 10.88 -8.77
C LEU A 96 -11.45 10.70 -10.27
N LEU A 97 -10.80 9.72 -10.91
CA LEU A 97 -11.03 9.42 -12.33
C LEU A 97 -12.47 9.01 -12.62
N ASP A 98 -13.08 8.22 -11.73
CA ASP A 98 -14.47 7.79 -11.83
C ASP A 98 -15.46 8.96 -11.60
N GLY A 99 -15.12 9.90 -10.71
CA GLY A 99 -15.93 11.10 -10.49
C GLY A 99 -15.73 12.18 -11.57
N LEU A 100 -14.64 12.12 -12.33
CA LEU A 100 -14.32 13.00 -13.44
C LEU A 100 -14.85 12.47 -14.78
N ASP A 101 -15.59 11.35 -14.79
CA ASP A 101 -16.19 10.76 -15.99
C ASP A 101 -16.85 11.87 -16.87
N LEU A 102 -16.09 12.21 -17.93
CA LEU A 102 -16.45 12.88 -19.17
C LEU A 102 -16.82 11.80 -20.19
#